data_AF-A0A1M6LEI9-F1
#
_entry.id   AF-A0A1M6LEI9-F1
#
_cell.length_a   1.000
_cell.length_b   1.000
_cell.length_c   1.000
_cell.angle_alpha   90.00
_cell.angle_beta   90.00
_cell.angle_gamma   90.00
#
_symmetry.space_group_name_H-M   'P 1'
#
loop_
_entity.id
_entity.type
_entity.pdbx_description
1 polymer ?
#
loop_
_entity_poly.entity_id
_entity_poly.type
_entity_poly.pdbx_seq_one_letter_code
_entity_poly.pdbx_strand_id
1 'polypeptide(L)'
;MNWKLSFVAFTMLFLAELGDKTQLAVFTLTTQHKQPLPIFIGASLALTLVTFIAAYFGNYITRYVPIPILHTVAGLLFFGMGILVLKEALPVFWTTYAKKFLLGRIN
;
A
#
# COMPACT_ATOMS: atom_id res chain seq x y z
N MET A 1 14.17 -5.33 -25.75
CA MET A 1 13.50 -5.60 -24.45
C MET A 1 14.32 -6.62 -23.69
N ASN A 2 14.86 -6.28 -22.52
CA ASN A 2 15.65 -7.24 -21.73
C ASN A 2 14.70 -8.05 -20.84
N TRP A 3 14.35 -9.25 -21.27
CA TRP A 3 13.39 -10.12 -20.56
C TRP A 3 13.78 -10.42 -19.11
N LYS A 4 15.07 -10.37 -18.79
CA LYS A 4 15.56 -10.54 -17.41
C LYS A 4 15.08 -9.39 -16.51
N LEU A 5 15.15 -8.15 -17.00
CA LEU A 5 14.71 -6.97 -16.24
C LEU A 5 13.20 -7.01 -15.99
N SER A 6 12.39 -7.38 -16.99
CA SER A 6 10.94 -7.51 -16.85
C SER A 6 10.56 -8.56 -15.81
N PHE A 7 11.22 -9.71 -15.80
CA PHE A 7 10.92 -10.79 -14.85
C PHE A 7 11.30 -10.42 -13.40
N VAL A 8 12.45 -9.76 -13.21
CA VAL A 8 12.88 -9.28 -11.89
C VAL A 8 11.92 -8.21 -11.37
N ALA A 9 11.55 -7.24 -12.20
CA ALA A 9 10.59 -6.20 -11.82
C ALA A 9 9.22 -6.80 -11.48
N PHE A 10 8.71 -7.73 -12.29
CA PHE A 10 7.45 -8.42 -12.01
C PHE A 10 7.50 -9.17 -10.68
N THR A 11 8.54 -9.98 -10.45
CA THR A 11 8.66 -10.79 -9.23
C THR A 11 8.77 -9.90 -7.99
N MET A 12 9.56 -8.82 -8.07
CA MET A 12 9.73 -7.87 -6.96
C MET A 12 8.42 -7.16 -6.63
N LEU A 13 7.70 -6.65 -7.63
CA LEU A 13 6.41 -5.99 -7.44
C LEU A 13 5.35 -6.97 -6.97
N PHE A 14 5.28 -8.16 -7.56
CA PHE A 14 4.34 -9.20 -7.15
C PHE A 14 4.52 -9.54 -5.67
N LEU A 15 5.75 -9.85 -5.24
CA LEU A 15 6.04 -10.14 -3.84
C LEU A 15 5.77 -8.95 -2.90
N ALA A 16 6.05 -7.72 -3.33
CA ALA A 16 5.80 -6.53 -2.54
C ALA A 16 4.30 -6.23 -2.35
N GLU A 17 3.48 -6.55 -3.34
CA GLU A 17 2.03 -6.29 -3.34
C GLU A 17 1.19 -7.46 -2.82
N LEU A 18 1.79 -8.64 -2.58
CA LEU A 18 1.07 -9.81 -2.07
C LEU A 18 0.45 -9.54 -0.70
N GLY A 19 -0.87 -9.71 -0.61
CA GLY A 19 -1.60 -9.53 0.64
C GLY A 19 -1.91 -8.08 1.01
N ASP A 20 -1.76 -7.15 0.07
CA ASP A 20 -2.15 -5.76 0.30
C ASP A 20 -3.68 -5.60 0.52
N LYS A 21 -4.05 -4.50 1.18
CA LYS A 21 -5.43 -4.11 1.48
C LYS A 21 -6.31 -4.05 0.23
N THR A 22 -5.75 -3.68 -0.93
CA THR A 22 -6.49 -3.69 -2.19
C THR A 22 -6.93 -5.09 -2.59
N GLN A 23 -6.11 -6.13 -2.37
CA GLN A 23 -6.47 -7.51 -2.65
C GLN A 23 -7.58 -8.02 -1.72
N LEU A 24 -7.52 -7.65 -0.44
CA LEU A 24 -8.60 -7.94 0.51
C LEU A 24 -9.91 -7.27 0.11
N ALA A 25 -9.86 -6.02 -0.36
CA ALA A 25 -11.05 -5.32 -0.86
C ALA A 25 -11.66 -6.03 -2.07
N VAL A 26 -10.84 -6.48 -3.03
CA VAL A 26 -11.30 -7.26 -4.20
C VAL A 26 -11.94 -8.58 -3.77
N PHE A 27 -11.34 -9.27 -2.79
CA PHE A 27 -11.90 -10.50 -2.23
C PHE A 27 -13.25 -10.26 -1.55
N THR A 28 -13.36 -9.20 -0.74
CA THR A 28 -14.62 -8.80 -0.09
C THR A 28 -15.69 -8.44 -1.12
N LEU A 29 -15.38 -7.66 -2.15
CA LEU A 29 -16.33 -7.33 -3.22
C LEU A 29 -16.80 -8.59 -3.96
N THR A 30 -15.86 -9.49 -4.25
CA THR A 30 -16.16 -10.74 -4.96
C THR A 30 -17.08 -11.65 -4.15
N THR A 31 -16.85 -11.75 -2.84
CA THR A 31 -17.69 -12.55 -1.94
C THR A 31 -19.07 -11.94 -1.72
N GLN A 32 -19.17 -10.60 -1.64
CA GLN A 32 -20.45 -9.91 -1.45
C GLN A 32 -21.34 -9.95 -2.70
N HIS A 33 -20.79 -9.65 -3.88
CA HIS A 33 -21.58 -9.55 -5.11
C HIS A 33 -21.64 -10.85 -5.92
N LYS A 34 -20.81 -11.85 -5.59
CA LYS A 34 -20.73 -13.16 -6.28
C LYS A 34 -20.51 -13.04 -7.80
N GLN A 35 -19.92 -11.93 -8.24
CA GLN A 35 -19.63 -11.61 -9.65
C GLN A 35 -18.11 -11.49 -9.85
N PRO A 36 -17.37 -12.61 -9.92
CA PRO A 36 -15.91 -12.58 -9.96
C PRO A 36 -15.35 -11.93 -11.22
N LEU A 37 -15.99 -12.13 -12.38
CA LEU A 37 -15.46 -11.66 -13.66
C LEU A 37 -15.49 -10.12 -13.79
N PRO A 38 -16.62 -9.42 -13.55
CA PRO A 38 -16.65 -7.96 -13.62
C PRO A 38 -15.72 -7.29 -12.60
N ILE A 39 -15.64 -7.86 -11.38
CA ILE A 39 -14.79 -7.33 -10.31
C ILE A 39 -13.32 -7.51 -10.64
N PHE A 40 -12.94 -8.68 -11.16
CA PHE A 40 -11.57 -8.93 -11.62
C PHE A 40 -11.14 -7.96 -12.72
N ILE A 41 -12.01 -7.74 -13.72
CA ILE A 41 -11.73 -6.81 -14.81
C ILE A 41 -11.60 -5.38 -14.28
N GLY A 42 -12.54 -4.93 -13.44
CA GLY A 42 -12.52 -3.60 -12.85
C GLY A 42 -11.27 -3.36 -12.00
N ALA A 43 -10.93 -4.29 -11.12
CA ALA A 43 -9.73 -4.22 -10.28
C ALA A 43 -8.44 -4.24 -11.10
N SER A 44 -8.36 -5.11 -12.12
CA SER A 44 -7.19 -5.20 -13.01
C SER A 44 -7.00 -3.93 -13.83
N LEU A 45 -8.07 -3.34 -14.34
CA LEU A 45 -8.03 -2.07 -15.06
C LEU A 45 -7.61 -0.92 -14.15
N ALA A 46 -8.17 -0.84 -12.94
CA ALA A 46 -7.78 0.17 -11.96
C ALA A 46 -6.30 0.07 -11.60
N LEU A 47 -5.80 -1.14 -11.32
CA LEU A 47 -4.40 -1.39 -11.00
C LEU A 47 -3.47 -1.05 -12.18
N THR A 48 -3.85 -1.43 -13.39
CA THR A 48 -3.09 -1.12 -14.61
C THR A 48 -3.01 0.39 -14.83
N LEU A 49 -4.13 1.10 -14.69
CA LEU A 49 -4.20 2.54 -14.89
C LEU A 49 -3.37 3.29 -13.85
N VAL A 50 -3.51 2.97 -12.56
CA VAL A 50 -2.75 3.66 -11.50
C VAL A 50 -1.24 3.40 -11.66
N THR A 51 -0.84 2.17 -11.98
CA THR A 51 0.56 1.81 -12.21
C THR A 51 1.12 2.51 -13.44
N PHE A 52 0.34 2.57 -14.53
CA PHE A 52 0.73 3.25 -15.76
C PHE A 52 0.93 4.75 -15.52
N ILE A 53 -0.02 5.40 -14.84
CA ILE A 53 0.07 6.81 -14.47
C ILE A 53 1.31 7.03 -13.60
N ALA A 54 1.51 6.23 -12.55
CA ALA A 54 2.65 6.34 -11.65
C ALA A 54 3.99 6.20 -12.39
N ALA A 55 4.12 5.21 -13.27
CA ALA A 55 5.34 4.99 -14.05
C ALA A 55 5.60 6.12 -15.06
N TYR A 56 4.56 6.57 -15.77
CA TYR A 56 4.67 7.63 -16.76
C TYR A 56 5.04 8.97 -16.12
N PHE A 57 4.29 9.40 -15.10
CA PHE A 57 4.58 10.65 -14.38
C PHE A 57 5.87 10.56 -13.57
N GLY A 58 6.21 9.39 -13.01
CA GLY A 58 7.49 9.18 -12.33
C GLY A 58 8.69 9.41 -13.26
N ASN A 59 8.63 8.90 -14.50
CA ASN A 59 9.67 9.18 -15.50
C ASN A 59 9.70 10.67 -15.89
N TYR A 60 8.55 11.31 -15.98
CA TYR A 60 8.47 12.72 -16.32
C TYR A 60 9.07 13.61 -15.22
N ILE A 61 8.66 13.41 -13.96
CA ILE A 61 9.10 14.21 -12.81
C ILE A 61 10.60 14.09 -12.58
N THR A 62 11.17 12.90 -12.72
CA THR A 62 12.62 12.66 -12.53
C THR A 62 13.51 13.36 -13.55
N ARG A 63 12.95 13.86 -14.67
CA ARG A 63 13.68 14.71 -15.64
C ARG A 63 13.82 16.16 -15.18
N TYR A 64 12.88 16.65 -14.38
CA TYR A 64 12.84 18.05 -13.93
C TYR A 64 13.27 18.22 -12.48
N VAL A 65 13.13 17.18 -11.65
CA VAL A 65 13.42 17.22 -10.21
C VAL A 65 14.60 16.29 -9.89
N PRO A 66 15.67 16.79 -9.26
CA PRO A 66 16.76 15.98 -8.77
C PRO A 66 16.30 14.85 -7.83
N ILE A 67 16.83 13.64 -8.03
CA ILE A 67 16.54 12.44 -7.23
C ILE A 67 16.69 12.65 -5.72
N PRO A 68 17.73 13.36 -5.21
CA PRO A 68 17.86 13.57 -3.75
C PRO A 68 16.66 14.29 -3.14
N ILE A 69 16.09 15.27 -3.85
CA ILE A 69 14.93 16.03 -3.39
C ILE A 69 13.69 15.12 -3.33
N LEU A 70 13.49 14.29 -4.36
CA LEU A 70 12.39 13.32 -4.40
C LEU A 70 12.47 12.34 -3.21
N HIS A 71 13.66 11.84 -2.89
CA HIS A 71 13.85 10.97 -1.72
C HIS A 71 13.57 11.68 -0.40
N THR A 72 14.05 12.92 -0.23
CA THR A 72 13.78 13.70 0.99
C THR A 72 12.29 13.95 1.17
N VAL A 73 11.59 14.35 0.10
CA VAL A 73 10.14 14.60 0.14
C VAL A 73 9.37 13.31 0.44
N ALA A 74 9.70 12.21 -0.24
CA ALA A 74 9.08 10.91 0.02
C ALA A 74 9.30 10.46 1.47
N GLY A 75 10.52 10.61 2.00
CA GLY A 75 10.84 10.29 3.38
C GLY A 75 10.06 11.16 4.39
N LEU A 76 9.94 12.46 4.14
CA LEU A 76 9.14 13.36 4.98
C LEU A 76 7.65 13.00 4.97
N LEU A 77 7.09 12.67 3.80
CA LEU A 77 5.71 12.20 3.69
C LEU A 77 5.51 10.90 4.46
N PHE A 78 6.43 9.94 4.32
CA PHE A 78 6.36 8.66 5.02
C PHE A 78 6.48 8.83 6.55
N PHE A 79 7.37 9.71 6.99
CA PHE A 79 7.53 10.06 8.40
C PHE A 79 6.28 10.74 8.97
N GLY A 80 5.71 11.68 8.21
CA GLY A 80 4.44 12.33 8.56
C GLY A 80 3.30 11.32 8.67
N MET A 81 3.17 10.41 7.71
CA MET A 81 2.19 9.32 7.74
C MET A 81 2.39 8.42 8.97
N GLY A 82 3.65 8.09 9.29
CA GLY A 82 4.00 7.33 10.48
C GLY A 82 3.55 8.01 11.77
N ILE A 83 3.74 9.32 11.90
CA ILE A 83 3.26 10.09 13.05
C ILE A 83 1.73 10.08 13.12
N LEU A 84 1.03 10.27 12.00
CA LEU A 84 -0.43 10.24 11.97
C LEU A 84 -0.98 8.89 12.42
N VAL A 85 -0.44 7.80 11.87
CA VAL A 85 -0.82 6.44 12.26
C VAL A 85 -0.48 6.19 13.73
N LEU A 86 0.68 6.64 14.22
CA LEU A 86 1.06 6.46 15.62
C LEU A 86 0.09 7.20 16.56
N LYS A 87 -0.32 8.43 16.22
CA LYS A 87 -1.29 9.20 17.02
C LYS A 87 -2.64 8.50 17.13
N GLU A 88 -3.09 7.84 16.07
CA GLU A 88 -4.33 7.07 16.08
C GLU A 88 -4.17 5.72 16.80
N ALA A 89 -3.02 5.06 16.63
CA ALA A 89 -2.75 3.75 17.22
C ALA A 89 -2.47 3.82 18.73
N LEU A 90 -1.84 4.89 19.22
CA LEU A 90 -1.40 4.99 20.62
C LEU A 90 -2.56 4.95 21.64
N PRO A 91 -3.69 5.68 21.46
CA PRO A 91 -4.84 5.58 22.35
C PRO A 91 -5.52 4.21 22.30
N VAL A 92 -5.66 3.63 21.10
CA VAL A 92 -6.26 2.29 20.90
C VAL A 92 -5.41 1.22 21.60
N PHE A 93 -4.09 1.28 21.40
CA PHE A 93 -3.14 0.37 22.03
C PHE A 93 -3.19 0.48 23.55
N TRP A 94 -3.14 1.71 24.08
CA TRP A 94 -3.16 1.93 25.53
C TRP A 94 -4.45 1.44 26.16
N THR A 95 -5.60 1.79 25.59
CA THR A 95 -6.90 1.43 26.18
C THR A 95 -7.25 -0.04 26.03
N THR A 96 -6.94 -0.67 24.89
CA THR A 96 -7.36 -2.05 24.59
C THR A 96 -6.38 -3.08 25.14
N TYR A 97 -5.07 -2.83 25.02
CA TYR A 97 -4.05 -3.83 25.33
C TYR A 97 -3.26 -3.46 26.58
N ALA A 98 -2.60 -2.28 26.60
CA ALA A 98 -1.69 -1.93 27.69
C ALA A 98 -2.42 -1.79 29.03
N LYS A 99 -3.59 -1.16 29.05
CA LYS A 99 -4.42 -0.99 30.25
C LYS A 99 -4.95 -2.34 30.76
N LYS A 100 -5.36 -3.25 29.87
CA LYS A 100 -5.77 -4.62 30.25
C LYS A 100 -4.61 -5.44 30.81
N PHE A 101 -3.42 -5.30 30.24
CA PHE A 101 -2.22 -6.03 30.66
C PHE A 101 -1.65 -5.50 31.99
N LEU A 102 -1.52 -4.18 32.13
CA LEU A 102 -0.90 -3.53 33.30
C LEU A 102 -1.83 -3.51 34.52
N LEU A 103 -3.14 -3.32 34.33
CA LEU A 103 -4.07 -3.31 35.47
C LEU A 103 -4.47 -4.70 35.93
N GLY A 104 -3.99 -5.76 35.26
CA GLY A 104 -4.06 -7.15 35.73
C GLY A 104 -5.33 -7.47 36.50
N ARG A 105 -6.50 -7.02 36.02
CA ARG A 105 -7.73 -7.23 36.76
C ARG A 105 -8.18 -8.64 36.45
N ILE A 106 -7.62 -9.53 37.26
CA ILE A 106 -8.24 -10.70 37.85
C ILE A 106 -9.76 -10.51 37.83
N ASN A 107 -10.39 -11.18 36.88
CA ASN A 107 -11.62 -11.93 37.11
C ASN A 107 -11.75 -13.00 36.03
#